data_AF-A0A669EDR5-F1
#
_entry.id   AF-A0A669EDR5-F1
#
_cell.length_a   1.000
_cell.length_b   1.000
_cell.length_c   1.000
_cell.angle_alpha   90.00
_cell.angle_beta   90.00
_cell.angle_gamma   90.00
#
_symmetry.space_group_name_H-M   'P 1'
#
loop_
_entity.id
_entity.type
_entity.pdbx_description
1 polymer ?
#
loop_
_entity_poly.entity_id
_entity_poly.type
_entity_poly.pdbx_seq_one_letter_code
_entity_poly.pdbx_strand_id
1 'polypeptide(L)'
;MKSHQQFPPPLRKCPQTVRLWSSVLMTRVFVYGTLKKGQPNNYRMFDSNNGKAEYLGSAFTIQKYPLVITTEYNIPFLLNIPGQGHRVHGEIYKVDDQMLKFLDDFESVPTMYQRTVVQLEVKEWVGKMEGEETLSPGSITEMFVYTTMTYQPDWPLLPCYESYDSEGDHGLKYNYKE
;
A
#
# COMPACT_ATOMS: atom_id res chain seq x y z
N MET A 1 42.96 -66.38 -19.30
CA MET A 1 43.33 -65.79 -17.99
C MET A 1 44.31 -64.65 -18.28
N LYS A 2 44.05 -63.35 -18.15
CA LYS A 2 43.14 -62.57 -17.31
C LYS A 2 42.49 -61.48 -18.19
N SER A 3 41.17 -61.28 -18.12
CA SER A 3 40.49 -60.20 -18.85
C SER A 3 40.57 -58.88 -18.07
N HIS A 4 41.06 -57.83 -18.72
CA HIS A 4 41.12 -56.48 -18.19
C HIS A 4 39.73 -55.94 -17.86
N GLN A 5 39.56 -55.49 -16.61
CA GLN A 5 38.42 -54.67 -16.17
C GLN A 5 38.64 -53.22 -16.62
N GLN A 6 37.69 -52.66 -17.35
CA GLN A 6 37.67 -51.26 -17.73
C GLN A 6 36.53 -50.56 -16.97
N PHE A 7 36.87 -49.63 -16.08
CA PHE A 7 35.91 -48.83 -15.33
C PHE A 7 35.42 -47.64 -16.18
N PRO A 8 34.15 -47.21 -16.04
CA PRO A 8 33.62 -46.06 -16.76
C PRO A 8 34.18 -44.74 -16.21
N PRO A 9 34.25 -43.67 -17.04
CA PRO A 9 34.73 -42.36 -16.61
C PRO A 9 33.72 -41.65 -15.69
N PRO A 10 34.15 -40.72 -14.82
CA PRO A 10 33.25 -40.03 -13.91
C PRO A 10 32.34 -39.04 -14.66
N LEU A 11 31.07 -39.02 -14.26
CA LEU A 11 30.07 -38.07 -14.74
C LEU A 11 30.50 -36.63 -14.37
N ARG A 12 30.66 -35.78 -15.38
CA ARG A 12 30.86 -34.34 -15.19
C ARG A 12 29.61 -33.76 -14.52
N LYS A 13 29.77 -33.23 -13.30
CA LYS A 13 28.72 -32.44 -12.65
C LYS A 13 28.57 -31.12 -13.41
N CYS A 14 27.42 -30.94 -14.06
CA CYS A 14 26.99 -29.62 -14.54
C CYS A 14 26.92 -28.66 -13.33
N PRO A 15 27.44 -27.43 -13.42
CA PRO A 15 27.19 -26.44 -12.40
C PRO A 15 25.70 -26.08 -12.48
N GLN A 16 24.94 -26.45 -11.46
CA GLN A 16 23.60 -25.90 -11.27
C GLN A 16 23.79 -24.42 -10.96
N THR A 17 23.58 -23.57 -11.97
CA THR A 17 23.42 -22.13 -11.76
C THR A 17 22.20 -21.95 -10.89
N VAL A 18 22.42 -21.76 -9.58
CA VAL A 18 21.37 -21.37 -8.65
C VAL A 18 20.96 -19.96 -9.06
N ARG A 19 19.89 -19.86 -9.84
CA ARG A 19 19.24 -18.59 -10.15
C ARG A 19 18.59 -18.17 -8.83
N LEU A 20 19.27 -17.36 -8.02
CA LEU A 20 18.63 -16.66 -6.90
C LEU A 20 17.54 -15.78 -7.52
N TRP A 21 16.31 -16.27 -7.54
CA TRP A 21 15.17 -15.40 -7.72
C TRP A 21 15.08 -14.66 -6.40
N SER A 22 15.59 -13.43 -6.37
CA SER A 22 15.23 -12.49 -5.34
C SER A 22 13.73 -12.26 -5.52
N SER A 23 12.92 -13.08 -4.84
CA SER A 23 11.50 -12.85 -4.71
C SER A 23 11.38 -11.57 -3.90
N VAL A 24 11.31 -10.43 -4.59
CA VAL A 24 10.94 -9.16 -3.97
C VAL A 24 9.59 -9.41 -3.33
N LEU A 25 9.50 -9.29 -2.00
CA LEU A 25 8.21 -9.38 -1.34
C LEU A 25 7.41 -8.16 -1.79
N MET A 26 6.26 -8.43 -2.40
CA MET A 26 5.38 -7.39 -2.87
C MET A 26 4.22 -7.29 -1.90
N THR A 27 4.06 -6.10 -1.32
CA THR A 27 3.03 -5.80 -0.35
C THR A 27 1.93 -4.98 -1.00
N ARG A 28 0.68 -5.24 -0.63
CA ARG A 28 -0.45 -4.45 -1.13
C ARG A 28 -0.86 -3.41 -0.07
N VAL A 29 -0.89 -2.16 -0.47
CA VAL A 29 -1.23 -1.00 0.38
C VAL A 29 -2.44 -0.27 -0.19
N PHE A 30 -3.29 0.21 0.69
CA PHE A 30 -4.44 1.03 0.40
C PHE A 30 -4.17 2.47 0.81
N VAL A 31 -4.29 3.39 -0.16
CA VAL A 31 -4.08 4.82 0.04
C VAL A 31 -5.39 5.58 -0.17
N TYR A 32 -5.70 6.48 0.76
CA TYR A 32 -6.95 7.26 0.76
C TYR A 32 -6.73 8.76 0.65
N GLY A 33 -5.51 9.24 0.94
CA GLY A 33 -5.18 10.65 1.11
C GLY A 33 -4.26 11.20 0.02
N THR A 34 -3.20 11.91 0.44
CA THR A 34 -2.33 12.69 -0.46
C THR A 34 -1.51 11.87 -1.46
N LEU A 35 -1.41 10.55 -1.26
CA LEU A 35 -0.71 9.62 -2.15
C LEU A 35 -1.58 9.11 -3.31
N LYS A 36 -2.90 9.33 -3.32
CA LYS A 36 -3.78 8.90 -4.42
C LYS A 36 -3.44 9.61 -5.74
N LYS A 37 -3.80 9.02 -6.88
CA LYS A 37 -3.63 9.65 -8.20
C LYS A 37 -4.24 11.06 -8.21
N GLY A 38 -3.50 12.03 -8.75
CA GLY A 38 -3.91 13.43 -8.82
C GLY A 38 -3.78 14.22 -7.51
N GLN A 39 -3.32 13.58 -6.42
CA GLN A 39 -3.10 14.23 -5.12
C GLN A 39 -1.64 14.68 -4.93
N PRO A 40 -1.38 15.62 -4.00
CA PRO A 40 -0.09 16.34 -3.94
C PRO A 40 1.16 15.48 -3.79
N ASN A 41 1.08 14.33 -3.13
CA ASN A 41 2.23 13.46 -2.85
C ASN A 41 2.32 12.24 -3.78
N ASN A 42 1.43 12.10 -4.76
CA ASN A 42 1.41 10.93 -5.65
C ASN A 42 2.72 10.70 -6.40
N TYR A 43 3.45 11.76 -6.75
CA TYR A 43 4.74 11.65 -7.45
C TYR A 43 5.75 10.80 -6.68
N ARG A 44 5.65 10.72 -5.34
CA ARG A 44 6.54 9.93 -4.50
C ARG A 44 6.37 8.42 -4.71
N MET A 45 5.17 7.97 -5.11
CA MET A 45 4.86 6.57 -5.41
C MET A 45 5.59 6.07 -6.66
N PHE A 46 6.06 6.99 -7.52
CA PHE A 46 6.67 6.66 -8.81
C PHE A 46 8.10 7.19 -8.96
N ASP A 47 8.68 7.72 -7.88
CA ASP A 47 10.11 8.04 -7.84
C ASP A 47 10.90 6.74 -7.67
N SER A 48 11.78 6.45 -8.63
CA SER A 48 12.59 5.22 -8.65
C SER A 48 13.57 5.11 -7.49
N ASN A 49 13.88 6.21 -6.79
CA ASN A 49 14.69 6.19 -5.59
C ASN A 49 13.93 5.65 -4.37
N ASN A 50 12.60 5.72 -4.37
CA ASN A 50 11.77 5.29 -3.26
C ASN A 50 11.42 3.80 -3.35
N GLY A 51 11.51 3.18 -4.54
CA GLY A 51 11.15 1.78 -4.78
C GLY A 51 10.14 1.66 -5.92
N LYS A 52 9.40 0.56 -6.00
CA LYS A 52 8.38 0.33 -7.02
C LYS A 52 6.98 0.36 -6.42
N ALA A 53 6.08 1.08 -7.09
CA ALA A 53 4.64 0.98 -6.87
C ALA A 53 3.89 0.72 -8.19
N GLU A 54 2.89 -0.14 -8.14
CA GLU A 54 2.01 -0.47 -9.25
C GLU A 54 0.56 -0.29 -8.81
N TYR A 55 -0.21 0.52 -9.55
CA TYR A 55 -1.64 0.68 -9.30
C TYR A 55 -2.40 -0.59 -9.67
N LEU A 56 -3.17 -1.13 -8.73
CA LEU A 56 -3.97 -2.34 -8.94
C LEU A 56 -5.46 -2.06 -9.10
N GLY A 57 -5.97 -0.93 -8.61
CA GLY A 57 -7.40 -0.65 -8.66
C GLY A 57 -7.88 0.29 -7.55
N SER A 58 -9.20 0.36 -7.38
CA SER A 58 -9.86 1.17 -6.36
C SER A 58 -10.72 0.30 -5.44
N ALA A 59 -10.92 0.77 -4.22
CA ALA A 59 -11.68 0.05 -3.20
C ALA A 59 -12.31 0.98 -2.18
N PHE A 60 -13.24 0.43 -1.39
CA PHE A 60 -13.82 1.07 -0.23
C PHE A 60 -13.48 0.28 1.03
N THR A 61 -13.25 0.96 2.14
CA THR A 61 -13.25 0.27 3.44
C THR A 61 -14.60 -0.40 3.68
N ILE A 62 -14.60 -1.60 4.25
CA ILE A 62 -15.85 -2.26 4.67
C ILE A 62 -16.43 -1.52 5.88
N GLN A 63 -15.61 -1.36 6.91
CA GLN A 63 -15.96 -0.56 8.08
C GLN A 63 -15.94 0.92 7.74
N LYS A 64 -16.78 1.68 8.44
CA LYS A 64 -16.69 3.13 8.42
C LYS A 64 -15.48 3.59 9.24
N TYR A 65 -14.79 4.62 8.80
CA TYR A 65 -13.76 5.31 9.55
C TYR A 65 -13.94 6.83 9.48
N PRO A 66 -13.57 7.59 10.53
CA PRO A 66 -13.41 9.03 10.44
C PRO A 66 -12.17 9.35 9.60
N LEU A 67 -12.39 9.80 8.37
CA LEU A 67 -11.37 10.48 7.56
C LEU A 67 -11.57 11.97 7.73
N VAL A 68 -10.65 12.65 8.41
CA VAL A 68 -10.75 14.07 8.74
C VAL A 68 -9.60 14.85 8.11
N ILE A 69 -9.81 16.12 7.80
CA ILE A 69 -8.77 17.04 7.33
C ILE A 69 -8.47 18.00 8.47
N THR A 70 -7.21 18.06 8.90
CA THR A 70 -6.82 18.83 10.10
C THR A 70 -5.35 19.26 10.03
N THR A 71 -4.87 19.92 11.09
CA THR A 71 -3.59 20.63 11.21
C THR A 71 -3.51 21.86 10.30
N GLU A 72 -2.52 22.73 10.54
CA GLU A 72 -2.23 23.89 9.67
C GLU A 72 -1.89 23.50 8.23
N TYR A 73 -1.52 22.24 8.00
CA TYR A 73 -1.14 21.70 6.70
C TYR A 73 -2.30 21.04 5.93
N ASN A 74 -3.51 21.00 6.51
CA ASN A 74 -4.70 20.36 5.92
C ASN A 74 -4.41 18.90 5.50
N ILE A 75 -3.77 18.14 6.39
CA ILE A 75 -3.41 16.74 6.15
C ILE A 75 -4.66 15.87 6.40
N PRO A 76 -4.98 14.92 5.49
CA PRO A 76 -6.02 13.93 5.74
C PRO A 76 -5.54 12.85 6.70
N PHE A 77 -6.26 12.63 7.80
CA PHE A 77 -6.01 11.55 8.75
C PHE A 77 -7.17 10.56 8.77
N LEU A 78 -6.86 9.28 8.64
CA LEU A 78 -7.80 8.19 8.91
C LEU A 78 -7.67 7.75 10.37
N LEU A 79 -8.62 8.16 11.21
CA LEU A 79 -8.62 7.80 12.62
C LEU A 79 -9.01 6.33 12.77
N ASN A 80 -8.27 5.58 13.57
CA ASN A 80 -8.54 4.15 13.81
C ASN A 80 -9.70 3.96 14.79
N ILE A 81 -10.89 4.41 14.38
CA ILE A 81 -12.15 4.31 15.13
C ILE A 81 -13.17 3.59 14.22
N PRO A 82 -13.05 2.26 14.06
CA PRO A 82 -13.93 1.52 13.17
C PRO A 82 -15.40 1.66 13.59
N GLY A 83 -16.28 1.83 12.61
CA GLY A 83 -17.72 2.00 12.79
C GLY A 83 -18.20 3.46 12.81
N GLN A 84 -17.30 4.44 12.81
CA GLN A 84 -17.64 5.88 12.77
C GLN A 84 -17.29 6.51 11.42
N GLY A 85 -17.87 7.66 11.07
CA GLY A 85 -17.59 8.36 9.81
C GLY A 85 -18.21 7.67 8.58
N HIS A 86 -17.39 7.45 7.54
CA HIS A 86 -17.83 6.92 6.24
C HIS A 86 -17.02 5.72 5.79
N ARG A 87 -17.54 4.98 4.81
CA ARG A 87 -16.72 4.01 4.07
C ARG A 87 -15.75 4.80 3.20
N VAL A 88 -14.46 4.67 3.43
CA VAL A 88 -13.46 5.53 2.78
C VAL A 88 -13.09 4.93 1.42
N HIS A 89 -13.19 5.76 0.38
CA HIS A 89 -12.76 5.44 -0.98
C HIS A 89 -11.27 5.73 -1.17
N GLY A 90 -10.58 4.78 -1.79
CA GLY A 90 -9.16 4.92 -2.09
C GLY A 90 -8.67 3.96 -3.15
N GLU A 91 -7.35 3.87 -3.25
CA GLU A 91 -6.64 3.18 -4.30
C GLU A 91 -5.77 2.07 -3.71
N ILE A 92 -5.66 0.95 -4.41
CA ILE A 92 -4.82 -0.19 -4.04
C ILE A 92 -3.56 -0.14 -4.89
N TYR A 93 -2.41 -0.18 -4.23
CA TYR A 93 -1.10 -0.28 -4.86
C TYR A 93 -0.37 -1.54 -4.41
N LYS A 94 0.35 -2.15 -5.33
CA LYS A 94 1.37 -3.15 -5.06
C LYS A 94 2.72 -2.44 -4.92
N VAL A 95 3.43 -2.66 -3.83
CA VAL A 95 4.71 -2.01 -3.55
C VAL A 95 5.78 -3.03 -3.20
N ASP A 96 7.03 -2.77 -3.57
CA ASP A 96 8.16 -3.56 -3.07
C ASP A 96 8.55 -3.15 -1.65
N ASP A 97 9.41 -3.94 -0.99
CA ASP A 97 9.88 -3.67 0.37
C ASP A 97 10.57 -2.30 0.52
N GLN A 98 11.23 -1.82 -0.54
CA GLN A 98 11.90 -0.51 -0.54
C GLN A 98 10.86 0.61 -0.47
N MET A 99 9.84 0.57 -1.35
CA MET A 99 8.73 1.51 -1.35
C MET A 99 7.95 1.42 -0.04
N LEU A 100 7.72 0.21 0.45
CA LEU A 100 7.03 -0.02 1.70
C LEU A 100 7.76 0.62 2.89
N LYS A 101 9.09 0.51 2.96
CA LYS A 101 9.92 1.18 3.97
C LYS A 101 9.89 2.70 3.81
N PHE A 102 9.98 3.19 2.58
CA PHE A 102 9.87 4.63 2.30
C PHE A 102 8.53 5.19 2.79
N LEU A 103 7.42 4.50 2.54
CA LEU A 103 6.10 4.92 3.00
C LEU A 103 5.99 4.94 4.52
N ASP A 104 6.58 3.99 5.23
CA ASP A 104 6.63 4.00 6.70
C ASP A 104 7.41 5.21 7.24
N ASP A 105 8.55 5.51 6.64
CA ASP A 105 9.38 6.66 7.01
C ASP A 105 8.64 7.99 6.68
N PHE A 106 8.00 8.07 5.50
CA PHE A 106 7.24 9.23 5.04
C PHE A 106 6.02 9.54 5.92
N GLU A 107 5.27 8.50 6.30
CA GLU A 107 4.11 8.60 7.18
C GLU A 107 4.51 8.64 8.68
N SER A 108 5.81 8.74 8.98
CA SER A 108 6.35 8.85 10.34
C SER A 108 5.86 7.74 11.27
N VAL A 109 5.81 6.50 10.78
CA VAL A 109 5.43 5.31 11.56
C VAL A 109 6.49 5.00 12.63
N PRO A 110 6.11 4.65 13.87
CA PRO A 110 4.75 4.47 14.39
C PRO A 110 4.18 5.72 15.10
N THR A 111 4.80 6.89 14.94
CA THR A 111 4.49 8.09 15.74
C THR A 111 3.27 8.86 15.26
N MET A 112 3.21 9.22 13.97
CA MET A 112 2.10 9.99 13.40
C MET A 112 0.99 9.06 12.90
N TYR A 113 1.39 8.05 12.13
CA TYR A 113 0.54 6.96 11.68
C TYR A 113 1.08 5.61 12.18
N GLN A 114 0.23 4.60 12.09
CA GLN A 114 0.53 3.21 12.29
C GLN A 114 0.05 2.46 11.06
N ARG A 115 0.90 1.59 10.52
CA ARG A 115 0.50 0.68 9.45
C ARG A 115 -0.33 -0.45 10.05
N THR A 116 -1.61 -0.47 9.71
CA THR A 116 -2.59 -1.45 10.17
C THR A 116 -3.16 -2.22 8.98
N VAL A 117 -3.90 -3.30 9.26
CA VAL A 117 -4.60 -4.08 8.24
C VAL A 117 -6.09 -3.79 8.36
N VAL A 118 -6.74 -3.53 7.23
CA VAL A 118 -8.20 -3.32 7.16
C VAL A 118 -8.84 -4.17 6.07
N GLN A 119 -10.10 -4.51 6.25
CA GLN A 119 -10.92 -5.15 5.22
C GLN A 119 -11.46 -4.12 4.24
N LEU A 120 -11.28 -4.40 2.95
CA LEU A 120 -11.72 -3.58 1.84
C LEU A 120 -12.65 -4.36 0.92
N GLU A 121 -13.64 -3.67 0.35
CA GLU A 121 -14.41 -4.13 -0.80
C GLU A 121 -13.78 -3.55 -2.06
N VAL A 122 -13.33 -4.43 -2.96
CA VAL A 122 -12.75 -4.03 -4.24
C VAL A 122 -13.84 -3.43 -5.14
N LYS A 123 -13.62 -2.21 -5.63
CA LYS A 123 -14.53 -1.53 -6.57
C LYS A 123 -14.12 -1.78 -8.01
N GLU A 124 -12.83 -1.63 -8.28
CA GLU A 124 -12.21 -1.84 -9.59
C GLU A 124 -10.89 -2.57 -9.39
N TRP A 125 -10.56 -3.46 -10.33
CA TRP A 125 -9.27 -4.13 -10.36
C TRP A 125 -8.73 -4.17 -11.79
N VAL A 126 -7.52 -3.67 -11.96
CA VAL A 126 -6.78 -3.63 -13.22
C VAL A 126 -5.46 -4.39 -13.17
N GLY A 127 -5.06 -4.88 -11.99
CA GLY A 127 -3.84 -5.67 -11.81
C GLY A 127 -3.87 -6.95 -12.63
N LYS A 128 -2.95 -7.08 -13.58
CA LYS A 128 -2.78 -8.26 -14.43
C LYS A 128 -1.36 -8.81 -14.21
N MET A 129 -1.21 -9.79 -13.33
CA MET A 129 0.03 -10.58 -13.26
C MET A 129 -0.28 -12.06 -13.40
N GLU A 130 0.49 -12.72 -14.26
CA GLU A 130 0.51 -14.18 -14.36
C GLU A 130 0.95 -14.77 -13.01
N GLY A 131 0.10 -15.63 -12.44
CA GLY A 131 0.39 -16.34 -11.20
C GLY A 131 -0.02 -15.62 -9.91
N GLU A 132 -0.63 -14.43 -9.98
CA GLU A 132 -1.20 -13.75 -8.81
C GLU A 132 -2.73 -13.78 -8.80
N GLU A 133 -3.29 -13.76 -7.59
CA GLU A 133 -4.74 -13.71 -7.37
C GLU A 133 -5.28 -12.35 -7.83
N THR A 134 -6.01 -12.38 -8.95
CA THR A 134 -6.81 -11.27 -9.47
C THR A 134 -8.05 -11.11 -8.60
N LEU A 135 -8.26 -9.93 -8.04
CA LEU A 135 -9.48 -9.65 -7.28
C LEU A 135 -10.59 -9.18 -8.22
N SER A 136 -11.81 -9.68 -8.01
CA SER A 136 -12.99 -9.22 -8.75
C SER A 136 -13.69 -8.08 -8.00
N PRO A 137 -14.37 -7.16 -8.71
CA PRO A 137 -15.25 -6.19 -8.06
C PRO A 137 -16.24 -6.86 -7.11
N GLY A 138 -16.41 -6.31 -5.90
CA GLY A 138 -17.19 -6.87 -4.80
C GLY A 138 -16.45 -7.87 -3.92
N SER A 139 -15.23 -8.29 -4.29
CA SER A 139 -14.40 -9.15 -3.43
C SER A 139 -13.97 -8.42 -2.17
N ILE A 140 -13.96 -9.13 -1.04
CA ILE A 140 -13.45 -8.64 0.23
C ILE A 140 -12.02 -9.14 0.43
N THR A 141 -11.10 -8.25 0.77
CA THR A 141 -9.69 -8.57 1.00
C THR A 141 -9.12 -7.72 2.13
N GLU A 142 -8.06 -8.21 2.75
CA GLU A 142 -7.28 -7.46 3.73
C GLU A 142 -6.11 -6.74 3.05
N MET A 143 -5.88 -5.48 3.41
CA MET A 143 -4.78 -4.66 2.87
C MET A 143 -4.18 -3.79 3.97
N PHE A 144 -2.90 -3.45 3.82
CA PHE A 144 -2.27 -2.48 4.69
C PHE A 144 -2.78 -1.07 4.43
N VAL A 145 -2.93 -0.27 5.47
CA VAL A 145 -3.32 1.14 5.41
C VAL A 145 -2.62 1.90 6.53
N TYR A 146 -2.36 3.19 6.33
CA TYR A 146 -1.84 4.08 7.36
C TYR A 146 -3.01 4.71 8.13
N THR A 147 -3.24 4.28 9.36
CA THR A 147 -4.26 4.85 10.26
C THR A 147 -3.59 5.49 11.45
N THR A 148 -4.31 6.31 12.22
CA THR A 148 -3.74 6.90 13.44
C THR A 148 -4.61 6.61 14.67
N MET A 149 -3.94 6.24 15.76
CA MET A 149 -4.48 6.18 17.13
C MET A 149 -3.98 7.36 17.98
N THR A 150 -3.14 8.22 17.41
CA THR A 150 -2.44 9.33 18.06
C THR A 150 -2.99 10.66 17.52
N TYR A 151 -4.20 11.00 17.95
CA TYR A 151 -4.94 12.19 17.51
C TYR A 151 -5.41 13.04 18.68
N GLN A 152 -5.70 14.32 18.42
CA GLN A 152 -6.26 15.22 19.44
C GLN A 152 -7.71 14.84 19.77
N PRO A 153 -8.19 15.08 21.01
CA PRO A 153 -9.53 14.66 21.44
C PRO A 153 -10.69 15.25 20.63
N ASP A 154 -10.47 16.39 19.97
CA ASP A 154 -11.45 17.09 19.14
C ASP A 154 -11.48 16.60 17.68
N TRP A 155 -10.46 15.88 17.21
CA TRP A 155 -10.41 15.38 15.83
C TRP A 155 -11.59 14.48 15.44
N PRO A 156 -12.08 13.56 16.31
CA PRO A 156 -13.27 12.76 15.99
C PRO A 156 -14.55 13.59 15.79
N LEU A 157 -14.57 14.87 16.19
CA LEU A 157 -15.72 15.77 16.01
C LEU A 157 -15.65 16.57 14.71
N LEU A 158 -14.54 16.48 13.96
CA LEU A 158 -14.36 17.18 12.69
C LEU A 158 -15.25 16.58 11.59
N PRO A 159 -15.53 17.35 10.52
CA PRO A 159 -16.18 16.81 9.33
C PRO A 159 -15.46 15.58 8.79
N CYS A 160 -16.22 14.51 8.57
CA CYS A 160 -15.72 13.27 8.00
C CYS A 160 -15.95 13.25 6.49
N TYR A 161 -15.00 12.68 5.75
CA TYR A 161 -15.04 12.63 4.29
C TYR A 161 -15.09 11.18 3.79
N GLU A 162 -15.80 10.94 2.70
CA GLU A 162 -15.80 9.63 2.03
C GLU A 162 -14.55 9.46 1.15
N SER A 163 -14.10 10.54 0.49
CA SER A 163 -12.93 10.55 -0.39
C SER A 163 -12.23 11.88 -0.23
N TYR A 164 -10.95 11.85 0.18
CA TYR A 164 -10.13 13.06 0.22
C TYR A 164 -9.81 13.57 -1.20
N ASP A 165 -9.85 14.89 -1.38
CA ASP A 165 -9.32 15.61 -2.52
C ASP A 165 -8.77 16.97 -2.07
N SER A 166 -7.48 17.25 -2.28
CA SER A 166 -6.87 18.53 -1.89
C SER A 166 -7.56 19.75 -2.52
N GLU A 167 -8.15 19.60 -3.72
CA GLU A 167 -8.89 20.69 -4.39
C GLU A 167 -10.41 20.53 -4.20
N GLY A 168 -10.83 19.76 -3.20
CA GLY A 168 -12.23 19.49 -2.89
C GLY A 168 -13.04 20.73 -2.47
N ASP A 169 -14.36 20.57 -2.46
CA ASP A 169 -15.34 21.61 -2.11
C ASP A 169 -15.25 22.10 -0.66
N HIS A 170 -14.54 21.38 0.21
CA HIS A 170 -14.22 21.80 1.57
C HIS A 170 -13.29 23.02 1.64
N GLY A 171 -12.59 23.39 0.57
CA GLY A 171 -11.70 24.56 0.54
C GLY A 171 -10.40 24.44 1.35
N LEU A 172 -10.22 23.34 2.10
CA LEU A 172 -9.02 22.99 2.85
C LEU A 172 -7.93 22.37 1.96
N LYS A 173 -7.22 23.21 1.20
CA LYS A 173 -6.12 22.78 0.33
C LYS A 173 -4.87 22.35 1.11
N TYR A 174 -4.25 21.24 0.72
CA TYR A 174 -3.01 20.75 1.33
C TYR A 174 -1.89 21.80 1.24
N ASN A 175 -1.22 22.03 2.36
CA ASN A 175 -0.06 22.92 2.43
C ASN A 175 1.20 22.10 2.74
N TYR A 176 2.30 22.41 2.05
CA TYR A 176 3.59 21.79 2.32
C TYR A 176 4.16 22.33 3.64
N LYS A 177 4.83 21.45 4.40
CA LYS A 177 5.69 21.89 5.51
C LYS A 177 6.87 22.65 4.91
N GLU A 178 7.08 23.89 5.36
CA GLU A 178 8.27 24.69 5.04
C GLU A 178 9.55 24.05 5.59
#